data_AF-A0A1V2NG89-F1
#
_entry.id   AF-A0A1V2NG89-F1
#
_cell.length_a   1.000
_cell.length_b   1.000
_cell.length_c   1.000
_cell.angle_alpha   90.00
_cell.angle_beta   90.00
_cell.angle_gamma   90.00
#
_symmetry.space_group_name_H-M   'P 1'
#
loop_
_entity.id
_entity.type
_entity.pdbx_description
1 polymer ?
#
loop_
_entity_poly.entity_id
_entity_poly.type
_entity_poly.pdbx_seq_one_letter_code
_entity_poly.pdbx_strand_id
1 'polypeptide(L)'
;MSRIIREAFDLWRDCREDFDTYREAAYARAVDATNGALLNDRGRRAGIDGESLFMGPAVRALAYASPELVEHWQVFPRVTFDEFERQWMQAHEAEWRGAA
;
A
#
# COMPACT_ATOMS: atom_id res chain seq x y z
N MET A 1 16.05 -27.43 0.23
CA MET A 1 15.53 -26.40 -0.70
C MET A 1 16.65 -25.96 -1.65
N SER A 2 16.35 -25.65 -2.91
CA SER A 2 17.34 -25.16 -3.90
C SER A 2 17.82 -23.74 -3.55
N ARG A 3 19.03 -23.35 -4.00
CA ARG A 3 19.56 -21.99 -3.84
C ARG A 3 18.67 -20.97 -4.56
N ILE A 4 18.30 -21.25 -5.81
CA ILE A 4 17.42 -20.42 -6.64
C ILE A 4 16.10 -20.13 -5.91
N ILE A 5 15.53 -21.16 -5.28
CA ILE A 5 14.24 -21.03 -4.58
C ILE A 5 14.38 -20.19 -3.30
N ARG A 6 15.50 -20.32 -2.56
CA ARG A 6 15.74 -19.46 -1.39
C ARG A 6 15.88 -18.00 -1.77
N GLU A 7 16.71 -17.72 -2.78
CA GLU A 7 16.93 -16.35 -3.27
C GLU A 7 15.61 -15.69 -3.72
N ALA A 8 14.73 -16.44 -4.40
CA ALA A 8 13.41 -15.95 -4.77
C ALA A 8 12.52 -15.62 -3.55
N PHE A 9 12.57 -16.43 -2.49
CA PHE A 9 11.80 -16.15 -1.27
C PHE A 9 12.34 -14.98 -0.47
N ASP A 10 13.67 -14.80 -0.45
CA ASP A 10 14.29 -13.66 0.22
C ASP A 10 13.93 -12.36 -0.52
N LEU A 11 14.02 -12.33 -1.86
CA LEU A 11 13.60 -11.18 -2.67
C LEU A 11 12.12 -10.80 -2.45
N TRP A 12 11.24 -11.80 -2.39
CA TRP A 12 9.82 -11.57 -2.11
C TRP A 12 9.59 -11.03 -0.69
N ARG A 13 10.36 -11.49 0.30
CA ARG A 13 10.29 -10.99 1.67
C ARG A 13 10.72 -9.52 1.73
N ASP A 14 11.83 -9.17 1.08
CA ASP A 14 12.33 -7.79 1.03
C ASP A 14 11.30 -6.86 0.39
N CYS A 15 10.73 -7.25 -0.77
CA CYS A 15 9.64 -6.51 -1.40
C CYS A 15 8.43 -6.34 -0.48
N ARG A 16 8.13 -7.33 0.36
CA ARG A 16 7.01 -7.28 1.29
C ARG A 16 7.24 -6.33 2.46
N GLU A 17 8.45 -6.34 3.03
CA GLU A 17 8.86 -5.42 4.10
C GLU A 17 8.86 -3.96 3.63
N ASP A 18 9.34 -3.72 2.41
CA ASP A 18 9.31 -2.39 1.79
C ASP A 18 7.87 -1.92 1.52
N PHE A 19 6.98 -2.82 1.12
CA PHE A 19 5.57 -2.48 0.96
C PHE A 19 4.90 -2.11 2.29
N ASP A 20 5.20 -2.84 3.36
CA ASP A 20 4.64 -2.53 4.68
C ASP A 20 5.11 -1.15 5.16
N THR A 21 6.39 -0.82 4.96
CA THR A 21 6.94 0.52 5.23
C THR A 21 6.26 1.61 4.40
N TYR A 22 6.10 1.39 3.09
CA TYR A 22 5.41 2.31 2.19
C TYR A 22 3.95 2.55 2.63
N ARG A 23 3.25 1.48 2.97
CA ARG A 23 1.84 1.48 3.39
C ARG A 23 1.66 2.26 4.70
N GLU A 24 2.54 2.06 5.67
CA GLU A 24 2.53 2.80 6.94
C GLU A 24 2.71 4.30 6.73
N ALA A 25 3.66 4.70 5.87
CA ALA A 25 3.86 6.10 5.53
C ALA A 25 2.64 6.71 4.81
N ALA A 26 2.02 5.96 3.88
CA ALA A 26 0.80 6.39 3.20
C ALA A 26 -0.38 6.55 4.17
N TYR A 27 -0.52 5.63 5.13
CA TYR A 27 -1.53 5.69 6.18
C TYR A 27 -1.32 6.90 7.09
N ALA A 28 -0.11 7.11 7.60
CA ALA A 28 0.21 8.25 8.47
C ALA A 28 -0.08 9.59 7.80
N ARG A 29 0.30 9.75 6.52
CA ARG A 29 -0.02 10.94 5.73
C ARG A 29 -1.52 11.17 5.59
N ALA A 30 -2.28 10.10 5.35
CA ALA A 30 -3.74 10.21 5.22
C ALA A 30 -4.42 10.54 6.55
N VAL A 31 -3.94 9.98 7.68
CA VAL A 31 -4.43 10.33 9.02
C VAL A 31 -4.25 11.82 9.29
N ASP A 32 -3.07 12.36 8.99
CA ASP A 32 -2.77 13.80 9.15
C ASP A 32 -3.68 14.65 8.25
N ALA A 33 -3.77 14.31 6.96
CA ALA A 33 -4.57 15.07 5.98
C ALA A 33 -6.08 15.07 6.28
N THR A 34 -6.58 14.01 6.93
CA THR A 34 -8.02 13.85 7.22
C THR A 34 -8.37 14.17 8.68
N ASN A 35 -7.42 14.63 9.49
CA ASN A 35 -7.59 14.77 10.95
C ASN A 35 -8.12 13.47 11.61
N GLY A 36 -7.69 12.31 11.12
CA GLY A 36 -8.11 10.99 11.57
C GLY A 36 -9.49 10.54 11.06
N ALA A 37 -10.20 11.35 10.28
CA ALA A 37 -11.51 11.00 9.73
C ALA A 37 -11.38 10.16 8.45
N LEU A 38 -10.95 8.89 8.57
CA LEU A 38 -10.71 8.00 7.42
C LEU A 38 -11.97 7.30 6.88
N LEU A 39 -12.98 7.14 7.73
CA LEU A 39 -14.16 6.31 7.43
C LEU A 39 -15.41 7.15 7.25
N ASN A 40 -16.21 6.81 6.26
CA ASN A 40 -17.59 7.30 6.17
C ASN A 40 -18.49 6.61 7.20
N ASP A 41 -19.74 7.10 7.31
CA ASP A 41 -20.77 6.56 8.20
C ASP A 41 -20.96 5.04 8.08
N ARG A 42 -20.95 4.53 6.85
CA ARG A 42 -21.14 3.10 6.58
C ARG A 42 -19.96 2.29 7.10
N GLY A 43 -18.73 2.76 6.87
CA GLY A 43 -17.50 2.15 7.37
C GLY A 43 -17.46 2.10 8.89
N ARG A 44 -17.81 3.21 9.55
CA ARG A 44 -17.87 3.28 11.03
C ARG A 44 -18.92 2.33 11.60
N ARG A 45 -20.13 2.29 11.03
CA ARG A 45 -21.19 1.35 11.46
C ARG A 45 -20.83 -0.11 11.25
N ALA A 46 -20.04 -0.41 10.22
CA ALA A 46 -19.56 -1.75 9.92
C ALA A 46 -18.34 -2.18 10.76
N GLY A 47 -17.82 -1.31 11.64
CA GLY A 47 -16.65 -1.62 12.47
C GLY A 47 -15.37 -1.84 11.65
N ILE A 48 -15.28 -1.20 10.48
CA ILE A 48 -14.10 -1.29 9.63
C ILE A 48 -12.95 -0.56 10.32
N ASP A 49 -11.77 -1.17 10.29
CA ASP A 49 -10.54 -0.49 10.66
C ASP A 49 -10.05 0.40 9.49
N GLY A 50 -9.71 1.65 9.79
CA GLY A 50 -9.27 2.63 8.78
C GLY A 50 -7.99 2.21 8.06
N GLU A 51 -7.04 1.60 8.78
CA GLU A 51 -5.79 1.10 8.19
C GLU A 51 -6.06 0.01 7.15
N SER A 52 -7.09 -0.82 7.37
CA SER A 52 -7.52 -1.84 6.42
C SER A 52 -8.00 -1.29 5.07
N LEU A 53 -8.26 0.01 4.92
CA LEU A 53 -8.61 0.62 3.62
C LEU A 53 -7.40 0.75 2.69
N PHE A 54 -6.18 0.69 3.23
CA PHE A 54 -4.94 0.72 2.44
C PHE A 54 -4.61 -0.64 1.84
N MET A 55 -5.41 -1.67 2.16
CA MET A 55 -5.26 -3.03 1.67
C MET A 55 -6.47 -3.48 0.84
N GLY A 56 -6.25 -4.51 0.02
CA GLY A 56 -7.30 -5.18 -0.72
C GLY A 56 -7.86 -4.37 -1.91
N PRO A 57 -9.07 -4.72 -2.39
CA PRO A 57 -9.65 -4.15 -3.60
C PRO A 57 -10.09 -2.69 -3.44
N ALA A 58 -9.85 -1.87 -4.47
CA ALA A 58 -10.22 -0.44 -4.48
C ALA A 58 -11.73 -0.20 -4.27
N VAL A 59 -12.58 -1.08 -4.81
CA VAL A 59 -14.04 -1.00 -4.64
C VAL A 59 -14.44 -1.03 -3.16
N ARG A 60 -13.80 -1.90 -2.36
CA ARG A 60 -14.04 -1.97 -0.91
C ARG A 60 -13.55 -0.71 -0.22
N ALA A 61 -12.34 -0.24 -0.57
CA ALA A 61 -11.75 0.95 0.02
C ALA A 61 -12.65 2.17 -0.19
N LEU A 62 -13.08 2.42 -1.43
CA LEU A 62 -13.95 3.53 -1.80
C LEU A 62 -15.36 3.44 -1.19
N ALA A 63 -15.89 2.24 -0.96
CA ALA A 63 -17.20 2.06 -0.33
C ALA A 63 -17.23 2.54 1.14
N TYR A 64 -16.08 2.56 1.83
CA TYR A 64 -15.98 2.87 3.25
C TYR A 64 -15.13 4.10 3.57
N ALA A 65 -14.35 4.60 2.62
CA ALA A 65 -13.58 5.83 2.77
C ALA A 65 -14.49 7.05 3.02
N SER A 66 -14.01 7.95 3.89
CA SER A 66 -14.59 9.28 4.04
C SER A 66 -14.41 10.12 2.76
N PRO A 67 -15.22 11.17 2.55
CA PRO A 67 -15.01 12.12 1.46
C PRO A 67 -13.59 12.71 1.46
N GLU A 68 -13.05 13.06 2.62
CA GLU A 68 -11.72 13.64 2.80
C GLU A 68 -10.62 12.67 2.39
N LEU A 69 -10.77 11.37 2.71
CA LEU A 69 -9.83 10.34 2.28
C LEU A 69 -9.90 10.10 0.78
N VAL A 70 -11.10 10.16 0.18
CA VAL A 70 -11.26 10.06 -1.28
C VAL A 70 -10.59 11.24 -1.97
N GLU A 71 -10.76 12.47 -1.47
CA GLU A 71 -10.06 13.65 -1.97
C GLU A 71 -8.53 13.52 -1.81
N HIS A 72 -8.05 13.04 -0.66
CA HIS A 72 -6.63 12.78 -0.43
C HIS A 72 -6.06 11.81 -1.49
N TRP A 73 -6.79 10.73 -1.81
CA TRP A 73 -6.37 9.76 -2.82
C TRP A 73 -6.37 10.28 -4.26
N GLN A 74 -7.00 11.42 -4.54
CA GLN A 74 -6.85 12.07 -5.85
C GLN A 74 -5.47 12.71 -6.03
N VAL A 75 -4.87 13.20 -4.94
CA VAL A 75 -3.54 13.83 -4.93
C VAL A 75 -2.44 12.82 -4.63
N PHE A 76 -2.71 11.90 -3.70
CA PHE A 76 -1.79 10.85 -3.25
C PHE A 76 -2.46 9.48 -3.41
N PRO A 77 -2.41 8.90 -4.62
CA PRO A 77 -3.12 7.66 -4.92
C PRO A 77 -2.77 6.52 -3.96
N ARG A 78 -3.79 5.74 -3.60
CA ARG A 78 -3.59 4.47 -2.91
C ARG A 78 -2.92 3.48 -3.87
N VAL A 79 -1.80 2.89 -3.44
CA VAL A 79 -1.07 1.88 -4.20
C VAL A 79 -1.37 0.49 -3.65
N THR A 80 -1.70 -0.44 -4.53
CA THR A 80 -1.88 -1.86 -4.20
C THR A 80 -0.53 -2.59 -4.10
N PHE A 81 -0.50 -3.76 -3.46
CA PHE A 81 0.72 -4.57 -3.43
C PHE A 81 1.20 -4.93 -4.85
N ASP A 82 0.31 -5.34 -5.75
CA ASP A 82 0.66 -5.69 -7.13
C ASP A 82 1.23 -4.49 -7.94
N GLU A 83 0.77 -3.28 -7.67
CA GLU A 83 1.34 -2.06 -8.26
C GLU A 83 2.71 -1.75 -7.65
N PHE A 84 2.83 -1.86 -6.33
CA PHE A 84 4.09 -1.65 -5.62
C PHE A 84 5.15 -2.65 -6.05
N GLU A 85 4.83 -3.95 -6.06
CA GLU A 85 5.75 -5.03 -6.47
C GLU A 85 6.29 -4.80 -7.88
N ARG A 86 5.44 -4.36 -8.83
CA ARG A 86 5.88 -4.01 -10.19
C ARG A 86 6.85 -2.83 -10.21
N GLN A 87 6.58 -1.78 -9.43
CA GLN A 87 7.47 -0.61 -9.34
C GLN A 87 8.80 -0.98 -8.66
N TRP A 88 8.72 -1.76 -7.58
CA TRP A 88 9.85 -2.25 -6.82
C TRP A 88 10.78 -3.12 -7.68
N MET A 89 10.23 -4.07 -8.42
CA MET A 89 11.00 -4.90 -9.36
C MET A 89 11.67 -4.07 -10.46
N GLN A 90 10.98 -3.07 -11.02
CA GLN A 90 11.57 -2.19 -12.04
C GLN A 90 12.76 -1.38 -11.49
N ALA A 91 12.64 -0.88 -10.26
CA ALA A 91 13.73 -0.18 -9.58
C ALA A 91 14.92 -1.11 -9.33
N HIS A 92 14.66 -2.31 -8.81
CA HIS A 92 15.69 -3.30 -8.50
C HIS A 92 16.42 -3.81 -9.77
N GLU A 93 15.69 -4.02 -10.88
CA GLU A 93 16.28 -4.36 -12.17
C GLU A 93 17.17 -3.24 -12.72
N ALA A 94 16.78 -1.98 -12.55
CA ALA A 94 17.56 -0.83 -13.00
C ALA A 94 18.87 -0.69 -12.22
N GLU A 95 18.84 -0.91 -10.90
CA GLU A 95 20.04 -0.94 -10.06
C GLU A 95 21.00 -2.05 -10.49
N TRP A 96 20.49 -3.25 -10.74
CA TRP A 96 21.31 -4.38 -11.20
C TRP A 96 21.95 -4.13 -12.57
N ARG A 97 21.21 -3.51 -13.51
CA ARG A 97 21.73 -3.13 -14.83
C ARG A 97 22.72 -1.96 -14.79
N GLY A 98 22.60 -1.06 -13.82
CA GLY A 98 23.52 0.06 -13.63
C GLY A 98 24.82 -0.30 -12.90
N ALA A 99 24.86 -1.44 -12.21
CA ALA A 99 26.02 -1.96 -11.50
C ALA A 99 26.95 -2.85 -12.37
N ALA A 100 26.59 -3.12 -13.62
CA ALA A 100 27.33 -3.92 -14.60
C ALA A 100 28.11 -3.03 -15.60
#